data_AF-A0A925V3M2-F1
#
_entry.id   AF-A0A925V3M2-F1
#
_cell.length_a   1.000
_cell.length_b   1.000
_cell.length_c   1.000
_cell.angle_alpha   90.00
_cell.angle_beta   90.00
_cell.angle_gamma   90.00
#
_symmetry.space_group_name_H-M   'P 1'
#
loop_
_entity.id
_entity.type
_entity.pdbx_description
1 polymer ?
#
loop_
_entity_poly.entity_id
_entity_poly.type
_entity_poly.pdbx_seq_one_letter_code
_entity_poly.pdbx_strand_id
1 'polypeptide(L)'
;LYVQTCATPGSCPALLQVAGAAHCEALELGGLAWRLPTHAELKSWQGKPGLVGFDGFHWSSTPYDEAPEQVWIFDPTSKSETTIPKNRKPFAVRCAAQP
;
A
#
# COMPACT_ATOMS: atom_id res chain seq x y z
N LEU A 1 1.06 13.76 4.25
CA LEU A 1 0.99 12.49 3.48
C LEU A 1 -0.12 12.60 2.45
N TYR A 2 0.24 12.66 1.17
CA TYR A 2 -0.73 12.51 0.08
C TYR A 2 -0.82 11.03 -0.29
N VAL A 3 -2.04 10.54 -0.52
CA VAL A 3 -2.31 9.13 -0.85
C VAL A 3 -3.11 9.09 -2.13
N GLN A 4 -2.76 8.17 -3.03
CA GLN A 4 -3.44 7.99 -4.30
C GLN A 4 -4.90 7.60 -4.04
N THR A 5 -5.83 8.27 -4.75
CA THR A 5 -7.23 7.92 -4.70
C THR A 5 -7.48 6.69 -5.60
N CYS A 6 -8.26 5.73 -5.10
CA CYS A 6 -8.67 4.54 -5.85
C CYS A 6 -10.09 4.71 -6.41
N ALA A 7 -10.53 5.96 -6.58
CA ALA A 7 -11.91 6.29 -6.94
C ALA A 7 -12.26 5.89 -8.38
N THR A 8 -11.27 5.80 -9.27
CA THR A 8 -11.44 5.34 -10.64
C THR A 8 -11.13 3.84 -10.72
N PRO A 9 -11.96 3.02 -11.40
CA PRO A 9 -11.66 1.62 -11.62
C PRO A 9 -10.28 1.45 -12.26
N GLY A 10 -9.43 0.59 -11.67
CA GLY A 10 -8.07 0.33 -12.16
C GLY A 10 -6.98 1.25 -11.61
N SER A 11 -7.29 2.29 -10.84
CA SER A 11 -6.27 3.17 -10.23
C SER A 11 -5.42 2.47 -9.17
N CYS A 12 -5.98 1.46 -8.50
CA CYS A 12 -5.28 0.68 -7.46
C CYS A 12 -5.32 -0.79 -7.84
N PRO A 13 -4.37 -1.26 -8.66
CA PRO A 13 -4.33 -2.64 -9.10
C PRO A 13 -3.95 -3.58 -7.95
N ALA A 14 -4.36 -4.85 -8.07
CA ALA A 14 -3.83 -5.91 -7.22
C ALA A 14 -2.54 -6.48 -7.85
N LEU A 15 -1.39 -6.29 -7.21
CA LEU A 15 -0.08 -6.73 -7.72
C LEU A 15 0.72 -7.47 -6.64
N LEU A 16 1.74 -8.22 -7.06
CA LEU A 16 2.78 -8.70 -6.13
C LEU A 16 3.53 -7.51 -5.54
N GLN A 17 4.16 -7.67 -4.37
CA GLN A 17 4.70 -6.53 -3.64
C GLN A 17 5.75 -5.75 -4.44
N VAL A 18 6.69 -6.45 -5.08
CA VAL A 18 7.75 -5.82 -5.88
C VAL A 18 7.16 -5.10 -7.10
N ALA A 19 6.17 -5.71 -7.75
CA ALA A 19 5.47 -5.08 -8.86
C ALA A 19 4.64 -3.85 -8.40
N GLY A 20 4.08 -3.90 -7.18
CA GLY A 20 3.39 -2.78 -6.57
C GLY A 20 4.32 -1.62 -6.21
N ALA A 21 5.54 -1.91 -5.73
CA ALA A 21 6.57 -0.91 -5.50
C ALA A 21 6.94 -0.19 -6.80
N ALA A 22 7.27 -0.95 -7.85
CA ALA A 22 7.58 -0.41 -9.16
C ALA A 22 6.41 0.38 -9.77
N HIS A 23 5.17 -0.10 -9.59
CA HIS A 23 3.97 0.62 -10.03
C HIS A 23 3.86 1.99 -9.35
N CYS A 24 4.10 2.05 -8.03
CA CYS A 24 4.08 3.32 -7.32
C CYS A 24 5.22 4.24 -7.75
N GLU A 25 6.43 3.73 -7.94
CA GLU A 25 7.57 4.56 -8.37
C GLU A 25 7.37 5.14 -9.79
N ALA A 26 6.67 4.41 -10.67
CA ALA A 26 6.34 4.87 -12.01
C ALA A 26 5.10 5.78 -12.08
N LEU A 27 4.44 6.05 -10.96
CA LEU A 27 3.21 6.86 -10.94
C LEU A 27 3.54 8.34 -11.12
N GLU A 28 3.16 8.92 -12.26
CA GLU A 28 3.36 10.34 -12.56
C GLU A 28 2.09 11.17 -12.23
N LEU A 29 1.70 11.17 -10.95
CA LEU A 29 0.52 11.91 -10.48
C LEU A 29 0.92 13.17 -9.71
N GLY A 30 0.45 14.34 -10.16
CA GLY A 30 0.61 15.59 -9.42
C GLY A 30 2.04 16.11 -9.28
N GLY A 31 3.00 15.61 -10.07
CA GLY A 31 4.41 16.00 -10.00
C GLY A 31 5.13 15.54 -8.72
N LEU A 32 4.57 14.56 -8.01
CA LEU A 32 5.14 14.01 -6.79
C LEU A 32 5.88 12.70 -7.07
N ALA A 33 6.87 12.39 -6.23
CA ALA A 33 7.46 11.06 -6.19
C ALA A 33 6.57 10.13 -5.36
N TRP A 34 6.25 8.95 -5.86
CA TRP A 34 5.32 8.02 -5.23
C TRP A 34 6.03 6.73 -4.83
N ARG A 35 5.55 6.09 -3.77
CA ARG A 35 6.07 4.81 -3.28
C ARG A 35 4.99 3.98 -2.60
N LEU A 36 5.30 2.73 -2.32
CA LEU A 36 4.51 1.98 -1.34
C LEU A 36 4.57 2.66 0.04
N PRO A 37 3.42 2.77 0.74
CA PRO A 37 3.35 3.30 2.09
C PRO A 37 4.14 2.41 3.04
N THR A 38 4.67 3.00 4.11
CA THR A 38 5.21 2.26 5.24
C THR A 38 4.07 1.65 6.05
N HIS A 39 4.38 0.68 6.89
CA HIS A 39 3.41 0.10 7.82
C HIS A 39 2.81 1.16 8.76
N ALA A 40 3.61 2.09 9.25
CA ALA A 40 3.13 3.21 10.08
C ALA A 40 2.15 4.11 9.33
N GLU A 41 2.42 4.41 8.06
CA GLU A 41 1.52 5.20 7.23
C GLU A 41 0.19 4.48 6.97
N LEU A 42 0.23 3.18 6.66
CA LEU A 42 -0.97 2.36 6.52
C LEU A 42 -1.84 2.39 7.78
N LYS A 43 -1.23 2.28 8.96
CA LYS A 43 -1.94 2.38 10.25
C LYS A 43 -2.57 3.76 10.46
N SER A 44 -1.95 4.83 9.95
CA SER A 44 -2.50 6.18 10.02
C SER A 44 -3.75 6.41 9.15
N TRP A 45 -4.07 5.47 8.26
CA TRP A 45 -5.27 5.54 7.40
C TRP A 45 -6.53 5.03 8.09
N GLN A 46 -6.40 4.41 9.26
CA GLN A 46 -7.52 3.99 10.08
C GLN A 46 -8.47 5.17 10.35
N GLY A 47 -9.76 4.96 10.12
CA GLY A 47 -10.79 5.96 10.41
C GLY A 47 -10.75 7.22 9.54
N LYS A 48 -10.07 7.21 8.38
CA LYS A 48 -10.11 8.31 7.40
C LYS A 48 -11.18 8.06 6.33
N PRO A 49 -12.40 8.63 6.47
CA PRO A 49 -13.53 8.34 5.57
C PRO A 49 -13.33 8.81 4.12
N GLY A 50 -12.35 9.67 3.83
CA GLY A 50 -12.13 10.23 2.48
C GLY A 50 -11.36 9.35 1.50
N LEU A 51 -10.85 8.19 1.92
CA LEU A 51 -9.92 7.35 1.15
C LEU A 51 -10.59 6.20 0.36
N VAL A 52 -11.60 6.46 -0.49
CA VAL A 52 -12.32 5.45 -1.31
C VAL A 52 -11.45 4.26 -1.78
N GLY A 53 -11.92 3.03 -1.60
CA GLY A 53 -11.23 1.80 -2.03
C GLY A 53 -10.10 1.34 -1.09
N PHE A 54 -10.26 1.54 0.22
CA PHE A 54 -9.34 1.08 1.29
C PHE A 54 -9.64 -0.33 1.83
N ASP A 55 -10.63 -1.03 1.28
CA ASP A 55 -11.05 -2.32 1.83
C ASP A 55 -10.04 -3.43 1.54
N GLY A 56 -9.77 -4.25 2.56
CA GLY A 56 -8.88 -5.39 2.46
C GLY A 56 -7.40 -5.03 2.66
N PHE A 57 -6.55 -6.04 2.51
CA PHE A 57 -5.12 -5.91 2.78
C PHE A 57 -4.37 -5.13 1.70
N HIS A 58 -3.57 -4.17 2.15
CA HIS A 58 -2.69 -3.35 1.34
C HIS A 58 -1.23 -3.67 1.63
N TRP A 59 -0.40 -3.62 0.58
CA TRP A 59 1.05 -3.76 0.73
C TRP A 59 1.69 -2.58 1.44
N SER A 60 2.66 -2.87 2.30
CA SER A 60 3.63 -1.87 2.77
C SER A 60 5.01 -2.05 2.13
N SER A 61 5.85 -1.03 2.30
CA SER A 61 7.29 -1.08 2.05
C SER A 61 8.10 -1.56 3.26
N THR A 62 7.45 -1.82 4.41
CA THR A 62 8.13 -2.17 5.66
C THR A 62 8.39 -3.69 5.73
N PRO A 63 9.65 -4.13 5.78
CA PRO A 63 9.99 -5.55 5.97
C PRO A 63 9.61 -6.02 7.38
N TYR A 64 9.45 -7.33 7.55
CA TYR A 64 9.35 -7.93 8.87
C TYR A 64 10.75 -8.20 9.43
N ASP A 65 11.05 -7.68 10.62
CA ASP A 65 12.41 -7.71 11.18
C ASP A 65 12.94 -9.14 11.39
N GLU A 66 12.08 -10.07 11.79
CA GLU A 66 12.48 -11.47 12.03
C GLU A 66 12.60 -12.30 10.73
N ALA A 67 11.95 -11.85 9.65
CA ALA A 67 11.95 -12.55 8.35
C ALA A 67 11.88 -11.52 7.20
N PRO A 68 13.03 -10.97 6.75
CA PRO A 68 13.09 -9.85 5.80
C PRO A 68 12.52 -10.14 4.39
N GLU A 69 12.31 -11.41 4.07
CA GLU A 69 11.59 -11.85 2.87
C GLU A 69 10.07 -11.59 2.96
N GLN A 70 9.57 -11.37 4.17
CA GLN A 70 8.20 -10.97 4.46
C GLN A 70 8.10 -9.47 4.65
N VAL A 71 6.90 -8.96 4.40
CA VAL A 71 6.57 -7.55 4.58
C VAL A 71 5.23 -7.44 5.27
N TRP A 72 5.01 -6.31 5.93
CA TRP A 72 3.73 -6.02 6.56
C TRP A 72 2.65 -5.74 5.52
N ILE A 73 1.48 -6.32 5.74
CA ILE A 73 0.23 -5.94 5.10
C ILE A 73 -0.76 -5.46 6.16
N PHE A 74 -1.58 -4.50 5.78
CA PHE A 74 -2.56 -3.89 6.69
C PHE A 74 -3.90 -3.69 5.99
N ASP A 75 -4.98 -4.00 6.68
CA ASP A 75 -6.35 -3.68 6.29
C ASP A 75 -6.88 -2.54 7.17
N PRO A 76 -6.99 -1.31 6.63
CA PRO A 76 -7.50 -0.15 7.37
C PRO A 76 -8.96 -0.27 7.82
N THR A 77 -9.78 -1.06 7.13
CA THR A 77 -11.20 -1.25 7.45
C THR A 77 -11.36 -2.18 8.65
N SER A 78 -10.72 -3.36 8.60
CA SER A 78 -10.80 -4.34 9.69
C SER A 78 -9.79 -4.12 10.82
N LYS A 79 -8.81 -3.22 10.60
CA LYS A 79 -7.65 -2.99 11.48
C LYS A 79 -6.74 -4.22 11.63
N SER A 80 -6.84 -5.17 10.71
CA SER A 80 -6.04 -6.38 10.73
C SER A 80 -4.65 -6.11 10.16
N GLU A 81 -3.62 -6.65 10.80
CA GLU A 81 -2.24 -6.61 10.32
C GLU A 81 -1.63 -7.99 10.37
N THR A 82 -0.78 -8.30 9.40
CA THR A 82 -0.02 -9.55 9.37
C THR A 82 1.18 -9.38 8.45
N THR A 83 2.07 -10.37 8.42
CA THR A 83 3.24 -10.42 7.55
C THR A 83 3.04 -11.52 6.52
N ILE A 84 3.56 -11.28 5.32
CA ILE A 84 3.45 -12.26 4.24
C ILE A 84 4.64 -12.16 3.29
N PRO A 85 5.10 -13.26 2.67
CA PRO A 85 6.15 -13.20 1.66
C PRO A 85 5.79 -12.29 0.48
N LYS A 86 6.76 -11.49 0.01
CA LYS A 86 6.58 -10.50 -1.08
C LYS A 86 6.01 -11.08 -2.39
N ASN A 87 6.22 -12.37 -2.62
CA ASN A 87 5.80 -13.12 -3.80
C ASN A 87 4.59 -14.05 -3.58
N ARG A 88 3.92 -13.96 -2.42
CA ARG A 88 2.87 -14.92 -2.03
C ARG A 88 1.64 -14.86 -2.93
N LYS A 89 1.05 -13.67 -3.09
CA LYS A 89 -0.10 -13.40 -3.95
C LYS A 89 -0.26 -11.90 -4.19
N PRO A 90 -1.04 -11.48 -5.20
CA PRO A 90 -1.37 -10.07 -5.37
C PRO A 90 -2.23 -9.51 -4.23
N PHE A 91 -1.93 -8.29 -3.81
CA PHE A 91 -2.76 -7.48 -2.89
C PHE A 91 -2.94 -6.08 -3.46
N ALA A 92 -3.90 -5.34 -2.91
CA ALA A 92 -4.19 -3.97 -3.33
C ALA A 92 -2.94 -3.08 -3.17
N VAL A 93 -2.56 -2.42 -4.25
CA VAL A 93 -1.47 -1.44 -4.27
C VAL A 93 -2.08 -0.07 -4.13
N ARG A 94 -1.59 0.67 -3.13
CA ARG A 94 -1.97 2.06 -2.93
C ARG A 94 -0.71 2.86 -2.68
N CYS A 95 -0.50 3.90 -3.48
CA CYS A 95 0.73 4.66 -3.42
C CYS A 95 0.58 5.86 -2.48
N ALA A 96 1.66 6.14 -1.74
CA ALA A 96 1.81 7.33 -0.92
C ALA A 96 2.88 8.23 -1.53
N ALA A 97 2.62 9.53 -1.58
CA ALA A 97 3.61 10.49 -2.03
C ALA A 97 4.74 10.57 -1.00
N GLN A 98 5.98 10.58 -1.48
CA GLN A 98 7.13 10.92 -0.68
C GLN A 98 6.96 12.35 -0.13
N PRO A 99 7.31 12.59 1.14
CA PRO A 99 7.29 13.93 1.73
C PRO A 99 8.36 14.85 1.12
#